data_AF-A0A951XCU8-F1
#
_entry.id   AF-A0A951XCU8-F1
#
_cell.length_a   1.000
_cell.length_b   1.000
_cell.length_c   1.000
_cell.angle_alpha   90.00
_cell.angle_beta   90.00
_cell.angle_gamma   90.00
#
_symmetry.space_group_name_H-M   'P 1'
#
loop_
_entity.id
_entity.type
_entity.pdbx_description
1 polymer ?
#
loop_
_entity_poly.entity_id
_entity_poly.type
_entity_poly.pdbx_seq_one_letter_code
_entity_poly.pdbx_strand_id
1 'polypeptide(L)' 'GLIIVGQLNLGGSLDTKYNAVNLAELAVEKGATTLLVPLNARKQLNDLSDEMITKINIQYYIDIKDCLYKAILD' A
#
# COMPACT_ATOMS: atom_id res chain seq x y z
N GLY A 1 4.84 2.57 12.19
CA GLY A 1 3.76 3.46 11.74
C GLY A 1 3.24 2.92 10.43
N LEU A 2 2.05 2.34 10.45
CA LEU A 2 1.51 1.55 9.34
C LEU A 2 0.47 2.36 8.57
N ILE A 3 0.60 2.39 7.24
CA ILE A 3 -0.42 2.96 6.35
C ILE A 3 -0.94 1.84 5.45
N ILE A 4 -2.26 1.71 5.39
CA ILE A 4 -2.95 0.73 4.57
C ILE A 4 -3.75 1.49 3.52
N VAL A 5 -3.52 1.16 2.26
CA VAL A 5 -4.18 1.78 1.12
C VAL A 5 -4.96 0.73 0.37
N GLY A 6 -6.26 0.92 0.24
CA GLY A 6 -7.13 0.02 -0.54
C GLY A 6 -8.54 0.55 -0.67
N GLN A 7 -9.22 0.20 -1.76
CA GLN A 7 -10.66 0.39 -1.88
C GLN A 7 -11.36 -0.92 -1.56
N LEU A 8 -12.21 -0.90 -0.55
CA LEU A 8 -13.05 -2.03 -0.17
C LEU A 8 -14.46 -1.82 -0.71
N ASN A 9 -14.91 -2.73 -1.56
CA ASN A 9 -16.31 -2.77 -1.98
C ASN A 9 -17.15 -3.60 -1.01
N LEU A 10 -18.47 -3.36 -0.97
CA LEU A 10 -19.41 -4.10 -0.11
C LEU A 10 -19.40 -5.61 -0.35
N GLY A 11 -18.98 -6.07 -1.54
CA GLY A 11 -18.81 -7.48 -1.89
C GLY A 11 -17.52 -8.13 -1.36
N GLY A 12 -16.70 -7.42 -0.59
CA GLY A 12 -15.40 -7.91 -0.11
C GLY A 12 -14.32 -7.96 -1.19
N SER A 13 -14.55 -7.32 -2.33
CA SER A 13 -13.57 -7.22 -3.42
C SER A 13 -12.72 -5.96 -3.26
N LEU A 14 -11.45 -6.06 -3.68
CA LEU A 14 -10.52 -4.93 -3.74
C LEU A 14 -10.64 -4.26 -5.10
N ASP A 15 -11.00 -2.98 -5.10
CA ASP A 15 -11.04 -2.18 -6.32
C ASP A 15 -9.71 -1.45 -6.56
N THR A 16 -9.39 -1.19 -7.83
CA THR A 16 -8.13 -0.52 -8.20
C THR A 16 -8.40 0.96 -8.40
N LYS A 17 -8.30 1.79 -7.36
CA LYS A 17 -8.20 3.24 -7.60
C LYS A 17 -6.78 3.62 -8.04
N TYR A 18 -6.75 4.37 -9.12
CA TYR A 18 -5.58 5.00 -9.74
C TYR A 18 -4.97 6.02 -8.77
N ASN A 19 -3.62 6.11 -8.74
CA ASN A 19 -2.76 6.96 -7.90
C ASN A 19 -2.16 6.31 -6.64
N ALA A 20 -1.68 5.07 -6.76
CA ALA A 20 -0.86 4.46 -5.71
C ALA A 20 0.44 5.23 -5.44
N VAL A 21 0.97 5.95 -6.44
CA VAL A 21 2.19 6.77 -6.34
C VAL A 21 1.99 7.93 -5.36
N ASN A 22 1.01 8.80 -5.59
CA ASN A 22 0.72 9.92 -4.66
C ASN A 22 0.45 9.45 -3.22
N LEU A 23 -0.20 8.28 -3.05
CA LEU A 23 -0.47 7.71 -1.73
C LEU A 23 0.81 7.23 -1.05
N ALA A 24 1.74 6.65 -1.82
CA ALA A 24 3.05 6.27 -1.32
C ALA A 24 3.92 7.50 -1.00
N GLU A 25 3.90 8.54 -1.84
CA GLU A 25 4.57 9.81 -1.58
C GLU A 25 4.08 10.43 -0.26
N LEU A 26 2.76 10.52 -0.09
CA LEU A 26 2.17 11.03 1.13
C LEU A 26 2.53 10.16 2.35
N ALA A 27 2.60 8.84 2.18
CA ALA A 27 3.00 7.93 3.25
C ALA A 27 4.46 8.17 3.68
N VAL A 28 5.36 8.40 2.73
CA VAL A 28 6.77 8.74 2.99
C VAL A 28 6.88 10.12 3.66
N GLU A 29 6.15 11.13 3.18
CA GLU A 29 6.11 12.46 3.81
C GLU A 29 5.60 12.42 5.25
N LYS A 30 4.63 11.54 5.54
CA LYS A 30 4.09 11.30 6.88
C LYS A 30 5.06 10.50 7.78
N GLY A 31 6.17 10.00 7.24
CA GLY A 31 7.13 9.17 7.98
C GLY A 31 6.61 7.77 8.30
N ALA A 32 5.74 7.22 7.46
CA ALA A 32 5.29 5.84 7.62
C ALA A 32 6.44 4.86 7.42
N THR A 33 6.44 3.82 8.25
CA THR A 33 7.47 2.78 8.24
C THR A 33 7.09 1.67 7.28
N THR A 34 5.80 1.35 7.20
CA THR A 34 5.25 0.28 6.36
C THR A 34 4.05 0.81 5.57
N LEU A 35 4.02 0.51 4.26
CA LEU A 35 2.93 0.82 3.34
C LEU A 35 2.33 -0.49 2.78
N LEU A 36 1.09 -0.79 3.15
CA LEU A 36 0.32 -1.91 2.62
C LEU A 36 -0.51 -1.46 1.42
N VAL A 37 -0.32 -2.13 0.30
CA VAL A 37 -0.95 -1.82 -0.99
C VAL A 37 -1.46 -3.08 -1.68
N PRO A 38 -2.55 -3.00 -2.43
CA PRO A 38 -3.07 -4.14 -3.15
C PRO A 38 -2.14 -4.51 -4.33
N LEU A 39 -2.03 -5.80 -4.66
CA LEU A 39 -1.11 -6.30 -5.69
C LEU A 39 -1.34 -5.68 -7.08
N ASN A 40 -2.57 -5.29 -7.39
CA ASN A 40 -2.96 -4.56 -8.61
C ASN A 40 -2.23 -3.20 -8.76
N ALA A 41 -1.87 -2.54 -7.66
CA ALA A 41 -1.18 -1.26 -7.63
C ALA A 41 0.33 -1.38 -7.85
N ARG A 42 0.89 -2.61 -7.85
CA ARG A 42 2.33 -2.87 -8.05
C ARG A 42 2.88 -2.21 -9.31
N LYS A 43 2.12 -2.20 -10.41
CA LYS A 43 2.57 -1.56 -11.67
C LYS A 43 2.79 -0.06 -11.52
N GLN A 44 1.97 0.63 -10.74
CA GLN A 44 2.08 2.08 -10.53
C GLN A 44 3.23 2.40 -9.55
N LEU A 45 3.42 1.57 -8.53
CA LEU A 45 4.49 1.76 -7.54
C LEU A 45 5.90 1.55 -8.12
N ASN A 46 6.03 0.90 -9.28
CA ASN A 46 7.31 0.85 -10.01
C ASN A 46 7.76 2.21 -10.54
N ASP A 47 6.87 3.20 -10.61
CA ASP A 47 7.20 4.58 -11.01
C ASP A 47 7.72 5.42 -9.82
N LEU A 48 7.77 4.85 -8.61
CA LEU A 48 8.36 5.51 -7.46
C LEU A 48 9.87 5.64 -7.62
N SER A 49 10.41 6.78 -7.17
CA SER A 49 11.84 6.99 -7.10
C SER A 49 12.49 6.07 -6.06
N ASP A 50 13.69 5.56 -6.34
CA ASP A 50 14.46 4.66 -5.47
C ASP A 50 14.66 5.24 -4.06
N GLU A 51 14.78 6.57 -3.93
CA GLU A 51 14.89 7.28 -2.64
C GLU A 51 13.65 7.09 -1.75
N MET A 52 12.46 6.94 -2.34
CA MET A 52 11.24 6.68 -1.58
C MET A 52 11.15 5.20 -1.19
N ILE A 53 11.49 4.30 -2.12
CA ILE A 53 11.49 2.85 -1.89
C ILE A 53 12.45 2.46 -0.76
N THR A 54 13.57 3.16 -0.61
CA THR A 54 14.52 2.92 0.49
C THR A 54 14.04 3.45 1.85
N LYS A 55 13.12 4.42 1.87
CA LYS A 55 12.60 5.03 3.11
C LYS A 55 11.39 4.32 3.70
N ILE A 56 10.62 3.56 2.90
CA ILE A 56 9.39 2.90 3.36
C ILE A 56 9.36 1.43 2.95
N ASN A 57 8.87 0.57 3.84
CA ASN A 57 8.67 -0.84 3.53
C ASN A 57 7.34 -1.04 2.79
N ILE A 58 7.39 -1.36 1.50
CA ILE A 58 6.18 -1.59 0.70
C ILE A 58 5.81 -3.08 0.75
N GLN A 59 4.64 -3.38 1.32
CA GLN A 59 4.08 -4.73 1.35
C GLN A 59 2.83 -4.84 0.48
N TYR A 60 2.73 -5.93 -0.25
CA TYR A 60 1.59 -6.20 -1.12
C TYR A 60 0.62 -7.16 -0.46
N TYR A 61 -0.68 -6.93 -0.62
CA TYR A 61 -1.72 -7.87 -0.24
C TYR A 61 -2.65 -8.17 -1.42
N ILE A 62 -3.21 -9.38 -1.43
CA ILE A 62 -4.12 -9.86 -2.48
C ILE A 62 -5.56 -9.92 -1.96
N ASP A 63 -5.71 -10.20 -0.67
CA ASP A 63 -7.00 -10.36 -0.01
C ASP A 63 -7.03 -9.51 1.26
N ILE A 64 -8.23 -9.15 1.70
CA ILE A 64 -8.44 -8.38 2.93
C ILE A 64 -7.95 -9.16 4.16
N LYS A 65 -8.07 -10.49 4.15
CA LYS A 65 -7.56 -11.32 5.23
C LYS A 65 -6.04 -11.20 5.34
N ASP A 66 -5.34 -11.27 4.21
CA ASP A 66 -3.88 -11.11 4.16
C ASP A 66 -3.46 -9.70 4.62
N CYS A 67 -4.22 -8.68 4.21
CA CYS A 67 -4.03 -7.31 4.70
C CYS A 67 -4.19 -7.22 6.23
N LEU A 68 -5.22 -7.84 6.79
CA LEU A 68 -5.48 -7.83 8.23
C LEU A 68 -4.37 -8.56 9.00
N TYR A 69 -3.93 -9.71 8.52
CA TYR A 69 -2.82 -10.44 9.14
C TYR A 69 -1.54 -9.61 9.15
N LYS A 70 -1.18 -9.01 8.01
CA LYS A 70 0.02 -8.15 7.92
C LYS A 70 -0.10 -6.90 8.78
N ALA A 71 -1.31 -6.34 8.91
CA ALA A 71 -1.54 -5.15 9.73
C ALA A 71 -1.48 -5.41 11.23
N ILE A 72 -1.75 -6.63 11.68
CA ILE A 72 -1.68 -7.02 13.10
C ILE A 72 -0.27 -7.48 13.49
N LEU A 73 0.47 -8.04 12.53
CA LEU A 73 1.83 -8.57 12.75
C LEU A 73 2.93 -7.50 12.70
N ASP A 74 2.65 -6.33 12.11
CA ASP A 74 3.54 -5.15 12.02
C ASP A 74 3.37 -4.22 13.23
#